data_AF-A0A2V8W817-F1
#
_entry.id   AF-A0A2V8W817-F1
#
_cell.length_a   1.000
_cell.length_b   1.000
_cell.length_c   1.000
_cell.angle_alpha   90.00
_cell.angle_beta   90.00
_cell.angle_gamma   90.00
#
_symmetry.space_group_name_H-M   'P 1'
#
loop_
_entity.id
_entity.type
_entity.pdbx_description
1 polymer ?
#
loop_
_entity_poly.entity_id
_entity_poly.type
_entity_poly.pdbx_seq_one_letter_code
_entity_poly.pdbx_strand_id
1 'polypeptide(L)'
;NQNPLGKRLVFGFPPNTNVSREIVGVVGDVRDISLHQAPGPMMYVPFAQEPFWGADVVVKSALPPSSVVSSIRQAAWSIDKNLPLTDIASMPDVLESSVAQPRFRTWLIGLFGVLAALLAAAGIFGVISYSVSCRTQEIGIRVALGASSQTIRSMVLREGLKIAGAGLGAGSIAALGLVRFLKSQLFGVGAADPLTFFGAAALLVIVALAACYIPARRATRVDPMVALRHE
;
A
#
# COMPACT_ATOMS: atom_id res chain seq x y z
N ASN A 1 -20.33 30.31 -9.89
CA ASN A 1 -19.77 30.49 -8.54
C ASN A 1 -20.27 31.78 -7.94
N GLN A 2 -21.16 31.68 -6.95
CA GLN A 2 -21.60 32.85 -6.17
C GLN A 2 -20.86 32.83 -4.83
N ASN A 3 -20.50 34.01 -4.31
CA ASN A 3 -19.90 34.14 -2.99
C ASN A 3 -20.86 33.58 -1.92
N PRO A 4 -20.45 32.60 -1.09
CA PRO A 4 -21.31 32.02 -0.07
C PRO A 4 -21.45 32.90 1.18
N LEU A 5 -20.54 33.87 1.40
CA LEU A 5 -20.56 34.72 2.59
C LEU A 5 -21.85 35.56 2.68
N GLY A 6 -22.44 35.64 3.87
CA GLY A 6 -23.68 36.37 4.14
C GLY A 6 -24.96 35.63 3.69
N LYS A 7 -24.83 34.48 3.04
CA LYS A 7 -25.99 33.63 2.70
C LYS A 7 -26.41 32.78 3.88
N ARG A 8 -27.66 32.32 3.84
CA ARG A 8 -28.25 31.48 4.89
C ARG A 8 -28.41 30.04 4.45
N LEU A 9 -28.10 29.13 5.36
CA LEU A 9 -28.37 27.70 5.27
C LEU A 9 -29.35 27.32 6.36
N VAL A 10 -30.33 26.48 6.02
CA VAL A 10 -31.21 25.85 7.00
C VAL A 10 -30.59 24.50 7.34
N PHE A 11 -30.14 24.37 8.57
CA PHE A 11 -29.52 23.16 9.09
C PHE A 11 -29.77 23.14 10.60
N GLY A 12 -29.56 22.03 11.28
CA GLY A 12 -29.69 21.98 12.73
C GLY A 12 -29.43 20.57 13.22
N PHE A 13 -28.97 20.46 14.46
CA PHE A 13 -28.73 19.18 15.07
C PHE A 13 -30.01 18.73 15.79
N PRO A 14 -30.30 17.41 15.84
CA PRO A 14 -31.42 16.91 16.62
C PRO A 14 -31.36 17.46 18.06
N PRO A 15 -32.49 17.92 18.63
CA PRO A 15 -33.86 17.72 18.15
C PRO A 15 -34.38 18.75 17.14
N ASN A 16 -33.67 19.86 16.89
CA ASN A 16 -34.18 20.97 16.08
C ASN A 16 -33.38 21.15 14.78
N THR A 17 -33.85 20.54 13.69
CA THR A 17 -33.13 20.49 12.41
C THR A 17 -33.37 21.68 11.49
N ASN A 18 -34.33 22.56 11.80
CA ASN A 18 -34.75 23.68 10.95
C ASN A 18 -34.28 25.03 11.50
N VAL A 19 -32.98 25.20 11.72
CA VAL A 19 -32.40 26.46 12.22
C VAL A 19 -31.73 27.21 11.06
N SER A 20 -32.13 28.46 10.83
CA SER A 20 -31.49 29.31 9.82
C SER A 20 -30.17 29.87 10.37
N ARG A 21 -29.05 29.57 9.70
CA ARG A 21 -27.71 30.04 10.06
C ARG A 21 -27.07 30.80 8.90
N GLU A 22 -26.35 31.87 9.21
CA GLU A 22 -25.63 32.68 8.23
C GLU A 22 -24.18 32.20 8.08
N ILE A 23 -23.69 32.17 6.85
CA ILE A 23 -22.30 31.81 6.54
C ILE A 23 -21.42 33.03 6.77
N VAL A 24 -20.67 33.01 7.87
CA VAL A 24 -19.75 34.10 8.27
C VAL A 24 -18.31 33.90 7.81
N GLY A 25 -17.96 32.70 7.33
CA GLY A 25 -16.60 32.36 6.94
C GLY A 25 -16.52 31.05 6.16
N VAL A 26 -15.43 30.89 5.41
CA VAL A 26 -15.07 29.66 4.71
C VAL A 26 -13.63 29.33 5.09
N VAL A 27 -13.40 28.08 5.51
CA VAL A 27 -12.08 27.55 5.86
C VAL A 27 -11.68 26.49 4.85
N GLY A 28 -10.38 26.17 4.79
CA GLY A 28 -9.87 25.09 3.95
C GLY A 28 -10.32 23.71 4.43
N ASP A 29 -10.29 22.73 3.53
CA ASP A 29 -10.75 21.39 3.82
C ASP A 29 -9.94 20.72 4.94
N VAL A 30 -10.66 20.03 5.84
CA VAL A 30 -10.07 19.28 6.95
C VAL A 30 -10.43 17.80 6.81
N ARG A 31 -9.44 16.91 7.00
CA ARG A 31 -9.66 15.46 7.09
C ARG A 31 -9.91 15.09 8.54
N ASP A 32 -11.17 14.94 8.90
CA ASP A 32 -11.64 14.65 10.27
C ASP A 32 -11.84 13.15 10.54
N ILE A 33 -12.32 12.39 9.55
CA ILE A 33 -12.64 10.96 9.73
C ILE A 33 -11.41 10.07 9.51
N SER A 34 -10.64 10.32 8.45
CA SER A 34 -9.40 9.57 8.17
C SER A 34 -8.51 10.29 7.17
N LEU A 35 -7.21 9.99 7.21
CA LEU A 35 -6.24 10.58 6.28
C LEU A 35 -6.43 10.14 4.81
N HIS A 36 -7.12 9.02 4.58
CA HIS A 36 -7.25 8.40 3.25
C HIS A 36 -8.57 8.74 2.56
N GLN A 37 -9.55 9.30 3.28
CA GLN A 37 -10.82 9.73 2.70
C GLN A 37 -10.75 11.21 2.28
N ALA A 38 -11.47 11.53 1.21
CA ALA A 38 -11.67 12.93 0.83
C ALA A 38 -12.47 13.63 1.94
N PRO A 39 -12.13 14.90 2.25
CA PRO A 39 -12.91 15.71 3.18
C PRO A 39 -14.39 15.71 2.79
N GLY A 40 -15.26 15.36 3.73
CA GLY A 40 -16.70 15.46 3.56
C GLY A 40 -17.19 16.89 3.75
N PRO A 41 -18.47 17.19 3.44
CA PRO A 41 -19.08 18.47 3.79
C PRO A 41 -19.01 18.69 5.31
N MET A 42 -18.40 19.80 5.72
CA MET A 42 -18.21 20.14 7.13
C MET A 42 -18.70 21.56 7.42
N MET A 43 -19.25 21.76 8.62
CA MET A 43 -19.67 23.06 9.13
C MET A 43 -19.18 23.22 10.56
N TYR A 44 -18.65 24.41 10.87
CA TYR A 44 -18.32 24.80 12.23
C TYR A 44 -19.42 25.69 12.79
N VAL A 45 -20.00 25.29 13.92
CA VAL A 45 -21.02 26.07 14.63
C VAL A 45 -20.45 26.45 16.01
N PRO A 46 -20.54 27.73 16.43
CA PRO A 46 -20.10 28.11 17.77
C PRO A 46 -20.84 27.33 18.86
N PHE A 47 -20.10 26.79 19.83
CA PHE A 47 -20.67 26.02 20.94
C PHE A 47 -21.76 26.78 21.71
N ALA A 48 -21.63 28.11 21.84
CA ALA A 48 -22.64 28.94 22.49
C ALA A 48 -23.99 29.01 21.75
N GLN A 49 -24.00 28.75 20.43
CA GLN A 49 -25.23 28.70 19.63
C GLN A 49 -25.86 27.31 19.67
N GLU A 50 -25.04 26.27 19.75
CA GLU A 50 -25.49 24.88 19.79
C GLU A 50 -24.69 24.05 20.81
N PRO A 51 -25.04 24.11 22.10
CA PRO A 51 -24.36 23.32 23.11
C PRO A 51 -24.62 21.82 22.88
N PHE A 52 -23.55 21.02 22.84
CA PHE A 52 -23.63 19.57 22.70
C PHE A 52 -23.10 18.87 23.96
N TRP A 53 -23.71 17.74 24.32
CA TRP A 53 -23.59 17.03 25.59
C TRP A 53 -22.40 16.05 25.64
N GLY A 54 -21.50 16.14 24.66
CA GLY A 54 -20.27 15.34 24.56
C GLY A 54 -19.20 16.09 23.78
N ALA A 55 -18.81 17.27 24.27
CA ALA A 55 -17.80 18.10 23.63
C ALA A 55 -16.39 17.69 24.07
N ASP A 56 -15.52 17.45 23.10
CA ASP A 56 -14.09 17.31 23.34
C ASP A 56 -13.46 18.67 23.58
N VAL A 57 -12.55 18.74 24.55
CA VAL A 57 -11.78 19.95 24.83
C VAL A 57 -10.40 19.83 24.21
N VAL A 58 -10.18 20.57 23.12
CA VAL A 58 -8.87 20.62 22.47
C VAL A 58 -8.05 21.76 23.07
N VAL A 59 -6.92 21.42 23.69
CA VAL A 59 -6.01 22.39 24.31
C VAL A 59 -4.71 22.48 23.53
N LYS A 60 -4.38 23.69 23.07
CA LYS A 60 -3.07 23.99 22.48
C LYS A 60 -2.16 24.59 23.55
N SER A 61 -1.06 23.91 23.85
CA SER A 61 -0.08 24.35 24.84
C SER A 61 1.34 24.12 24.33
N ALA A 62 2.28 24.92 24.82
CA ALA A 62 3.72 24.73 24.59
C ALA A 62 4.37 23.80 25.65
N LEU A 63 3.63 23.44 26.70
CA LEU A 63 4.09 22.57 27.78
C LEU A 63 3.99 21.08 27.39
N PRO A 64 4.76 20.20 28.06
CA PRO A 64 4.62 18.76 27.88
C PRO A 64 3.18 18.28 28.13
N PRO A 65 2.64 17.35 27.33
CA PRO A 65 1.27 16.87 27.47
C PRO A 65 0.92 16.39 28.88
N SER A 66 1.85 15.72 29.57
CA SER A 66 1.66 15.23 30.93
C SER A 66 1.36 16.34 31.95
N SER A 67 2.03 17.49 31.83
CA SER A 67 1.83 18.67 32.69
C SER A 67 0.52 19.39 32.39
N VAL A 68 0.10 19.38 31.12
CA VAL A 68 -1.19 19.97 30.70
C VAL A 68 -2.34 19.11 31.21
N VAL A 69 -2.23 17.78 31.07
CA VAL A 69 -3.24 16.83 31.53
C VAL A 69 -3.44 16.89 33.04
N SER A 70 -2.37 16.99 33.83
CA SER A 70 -2.50 17.14 35.29
C SER A 70 -3.21 18.45 35.66
N SER A 71 -2.90 19.54 34.96
CA SER A 71 -3.52 20.85 35.18
C SER A 71 -5.01 20.84 34.80
N ILE A 72 -5.37 20.25 33.65
CA ILE A 72 -6.77 20.08 33.22
C ILE A 72 -7.53 19.21 34.22
N ARG A 73 -6.92 18.12 34.70
CA ARG A 73 -7.53 17.24 35.71
C ARG A 73 -7.85 17.98 37.00
N GLN A 74 -6.90 18.77 37.49
CA GLN A 74 -7.12 19.56 38.70
C GLN A 74 -8.21 20.62 38.51
N ALA A 75 -8.24 21.28 37.35
CA ALA A 75 -9.29 22.24 37.02
C ALA A 75 -10.68 21.56 36.92
N ALA A 76 -10.78 20.42 36.24
CA ALA A 76 -12.03 19.66 36.12
C ALA A 76 -12.55 19.21 37.50
N TRP A 77 -11.68 18.67 38.36
CA TRP A 77 -12.05 18.24 39.71
C TRP A 77 -12.40 19.39 40.66
N SER A 78 -11.98 20.62 40.36
CA SER A 78 -12.42 21.81 41.10
C SER A 78 -13.87 22.17 40.80
N ILE A 79 -14.38 21.77 39.63
CA ILE A 79 -15.76 21.99 39.20
C ILE A 79 -16.63 20.81 39.64
N ASP A 80 -16.25 19.59 39.25
CA ASP A 80 -16.93 18.36 39.61
C ASP A 80 -15.93 17.19 39.71
N LYS A 81 -15.84 16.57 40.90
CA LYS A 81 -14.95 15.44 41.17
C LYS A 81 -15.41 14.15 40.50
N ASN A 82 -16.68 14.05 40.12
CA ASN A 82 -17.26 12.88 39.47
C ASN A 82 -17.17 12.94 37.95
N LEU A 83 -16.64 14.03 37.38
CA LEU A 83 -16.51 14.17 35.94
C LEU A 83 -15.43 13.21 35.40
N PRO A 84 -15.79 12.21 34.58
CA PRO A 84 -14.81 11.31 34.02
C PRO A 84 -14.03 12.03 32.92
N LEU A 85 -12.72 12.16 33.09
CA LEU A 85 -11.84 12.55 31.99
C LEU A 85 -11.47 11.29 31.20
N THR A 86 -12.25 11.00 30.17
CA THR A 86 -12.02 9.89 29.25
C THR A 86 -11.16 10.32 28.07
N ASP A 87 -10.54 9.35 27.39
CA ASP A 87 -9.89 9.53 26.08
C ASP A 87 -8.85 10.66 26.00
N ILE A 88 -8.03 10.78 27.05
CA ILE A 88 -6.92 11.73 27.08
C ILE A 88 -5.83 11.23 26.13
N ALA A 89 -5.71 11.87 24.97
CA ALA A 89 -4.67 11.60 23.99
C ALA A 89 -3.99 12.90 23.55
N SER A 90 -2.67 12.86 23.36
CA SER A 90 -1.99 13.96 22.69
C SER A 90 -2.24 13.90 21.18
N MET A 91 -2.21 15.03 20.48
CA MET A 91 -2.35 15.03 19.01
C MET A 91 -1.34 14.09 18.32
N PRO A 92 -0.07 13.98 18.77
CA PRO A 92 0.84 12.92 18.30
C PRO A 92 0.28 11.49 18.46
N ASP A 93 -0.28 11.14 19.62
CA ASP A 93 -0.84 9.81 19.88
C ASP A 93 -2.06 9.51 18.99
N VAL A 94 -2.91 10.53 18.76
CA VAL A 94 -4.07 10.42 17.86
C VAL A 94 -3.61 10.20 16.41
N LEU A 95 -2.53 10.86 15.99
CA LEU A 95 -1.93 10.65 14.67
C LEU A 95 -1.29 9.26 14.56
N GLU A 96 -0.58 8.79 15.58
CA GLU A 96 0.06 7.48 15.57
C GLU A 96 -0.97 6.34 15.52
N SER A 97 -2.02 6.41 16.34
CA SER A 97 -3.11 5.42 16.33
C SER A 97 -3.83 5.36 14.98
N SER A 98 -3.99 6.50 14.30
CA SER A 98 -4.54 6.57 12.94
C SER A 98 -3.65 5.91 11.88
N VAL A 99 -2.33 5.78 12.13
CA VAL A 99 -1.35 5.21 11.18
C VAL A 99 -0.94 3.78 11.56
N ALA A 100 -1.13 3.36 12.80
CA ALA A 100 -0.75 2.03 13.29
C ALA A 100 -1.46 0.88 12.56
N GLN A 101 -2.78 0.99 12.35
CA GLN A 101 -3.57 -0.05 11.68
C GLN A 101 -3.23 -0.20 10.18
N PRO A 102 -3.07 0.89 9.39
CA PRO A 102 -2.50 0.81 8.05
C PRO A 102 -1.12 0.16 8.00
N ARG A 103 -0.20 0.51 8.92
CA ARG A 103 1.15 -0.05 8.97
C ARG A 103 1.18 -1.57 9.11
N PHE A 104 0.36 -2.13 10.00
CA PHE A 104 0.28 -3.57 10.18
C PHE A 104 -0.19 -4.28 8.90
N ARG A 105 -1.21 -3.74 8.22
CA ARG A 105 -1.69 -4.27 6.93
C ARG A 105 -0.61 -4.19 5.86
N THR A 106 0.12 -3.07 5.77
CA THR A 106 1.25 -2.92 4.84
C THR A 106 2.33 -3.97 5.09
N TRP A 107 2.66 -4.25 6.36
CA TRP A 107 3.64 -5.30 6.71
C TRP A 107 3.18 -6.69 6.27
N LEU A 108 1.92 -7.06 6.52
CA LEU A 108 1.36 -8.34 6.10
C LEU A 108 1.35 -8.50 4.57
N ILE A 109 0.91 -7.48 3.84
CA ILE A 109 0.92 -7.48 2.37
C ILE A 109 2.35 -7.56 1.85
N GLY A 110 3.29 -6.84 2.47
CA GLY A 110 4.71 -6.91 2.16
C GLY A 110 5.28 -8.31 2.35
N LEU A 111 4.97 -8.97 3.46
CA LEU A 111 5.38 -10.35 3.73
C LEU A 111 4.84 -11.33 2.68
N PHE A 112 3.55 -11.24 2.34
CA PHE A 112 2.98 -12.06 1.28
C PHE A 112 3.59 -11.76 -0.08
N GLY A 113 3.92 -10.50 -0.37
CA GLY A 113 4.65 -10.11 -1.59
C GLY A 113 6.03 -10.76 -1.67
N VAL A 114 6.79 -10.77 -0.57
CA VAL A 114 8.09 -11.45 -0.50
C VAL A 114 7.95 -12.95 -0.71
N LEU A 115 6.99 -13.59 -0.04
CA LEU A 115 6.73 -15.02 -0.20
C LEU A 115 6.32 -15.37 -1.64
N ALA A 116 5.44 -14.57 -2.25
CA ALA A 116 5.05 -14.74 -3.64
C ALA A 116 6.24 -14.58 -4.60
N ALA A 117 7.13 -13.61 -4.35
CA ALA A 117 8.34 -13.44 -5.13
C ALA A 117 9.30 -14.64 -5.01
N LEU A 118 9.46 -15.21 -3.81
CA LEU A 118 10.25 -16.42 -3.59
C LEU A 118 9.64 -17.63 -4.30
N LEU A 119 8.32 -17.80 -4.24
CA LEU A 119 7.62 -18.87 -4.96
C LEU A 119 7.76 -18.72 -6.47
N ALA A 120 7.64 -17.49 -6.99
CA ALA A 120 7.87 -17.21 -8.41
C ALA A 120 9.32 -17.53 -8.81
N ALA A 121 10.30 -17.13 -8.00
CA ALA A 121 11.71 -17.46 -8.23
C ALA A 121 11.96 -18.97 -8.26
N ALA A 122 11.40 -19.72 -7.31
CA ALA A 122 11.50 -21.17 -7.24
C ALA A 122 10.86 -21.84 -8.45
N GLY A 123 9.68 -21.38 -8.88
CA GLY A 123 8.98 -21.88 -10.07
C GLY A 123 9.77 -21.65 -11.35
N ILE A 124 10.27 -20.42 -11.56
CA ILE A 124 11.11 -20.08 -12.73
C ILE A 124 12.39 -20.91 -12.71
N PHE A 125 13.06 -21.01 -11.56
CA PHE A 125 14.27 -21.83 -11.41
C PHE A 125 13.99 -23.30 -11.76
N GLY A 126 12.88 -23.86 -11.29
CA GLY A 126 12.48 -25.24 -11.56
C GLY A 126 12.23 -25.49 -13.05
N VAL A 127 11.38 -24.67 -13.67
CA VAL A 127 11.04 -24.78 -15.10
C VAL A 127 12.28 -24.63 -15.98
N ILE A 128 13.12 -23.64 -15.71
CA ILE A 128 14.33 -23.40 -16.51
C ILE A 128 15.38 -24.50 -16.27
N SER A 129 15.59 -24.93 -15.03
CA SER A 129 16.51 -26.03 -14.73
C SER A 129 16.08 -27.32 -15.43
N TYR A 130 14.79 -27.61 -15.43
CA TYR A 130 14.22 -28.76 -16.14
C TYR A 130 14.42 -28.64 -17.66
N SER A 131 14.11 -27.47 -18.24
CA SER A 131 14.33 -27.20 -19.67
C SER A 131 15.80 -27.37 -20.08
N VAL A 132 16.74 -26.85 -19.27
CA VAL A 132 18.18 -27.04 -19.49
C VAL A 132 18.56 -28.52 -19.44
N SER A 133 18.08 -29.28 -18.45
CA SER A 133 18.36 -30.71 -18.33
C SER A 133 17.83 -31.50 -19.53
N CYS A 134 16.61 -31.24 -19.99
CA CYS A 134 16.04 -31.91 -21.16
C CYS A 134 16.78 -31.55 -22.47
N ARG A 135 17.40 -30.38 -22.55
CA ARG A 135 18.15 -29.92 -23.74
C ARG A 135 19.67 -30.07 -23.60
N THR A 136 20.15 -30.87 -22.66
CA THR A 136 21.59 -31.04 -22.41
C THR A 136 22.35 -31.51 -23.67
N GLN A 137 21.77 -32.41 -24.46
CA GLN A 137 22.37 -32.93 -25.68
C GLN A 137 22.47 -31.86 -26.79
N GLU A 138 21.41 -31.06 -27.01
CA GLU A 138 21.45 -29.92 -27.94
C GLU A 138 22.49 -28.87 -27.53
N ILE A 139 22.56 -28.57 -26.23
CA ILE A 139 23.53 -27.64 -25.66
C ILE A 139 24.94 -28.18 -25.86
N GLY A 140 25.17 -29.47 -25.61
CA GLY A 140 26.45 -30.15 -25.84
C GLY A 140 26.92 -30.11 -27.29
N ILE A 141 26.01 -30.36 -28.25
CA ILE A 141 26.32 -30.25 -29.68
C ILE A 141 26.69 -28.81 -30.05
N ARG A 142 25.94 -27.81 -29.57
CA ARG A 142 26.28 -26.39 -29.82
C ARG A 142 27.63 -26.00 -29.24
N VAL A 143 27.97 -26.47 -28.03
CA VAL A 143 29.29 -26.25 -27.43
C VAL A 143 30.39 -26.90 -28.27
N ALA A 144 30.19 -28.14 -28.73
CA ALA A 144 31.15 -28.85 -29.58
C ALA A 144 31.36 -28.16 -30.95
N LEU A 145 30.32 -27.50 -31.47
CA LEU A 145 30.39 -26.67 -32.68
C LEU A 145 31.00 -25.26 -32.43
N GLY A 146 31.47 -24.97 -31.21
CA GLY A 146 32.15 -23.72 -30.88
C GLY A 146 31.24 -22.58 -30.40
N ALA A 147 30.00 -22.85 -29.98
CA ALA A 147 29.13 -21.83 -29.43
C ALA A 147 29.72 -21.21 -28.15
N SER A 148 29.80 -19.88 -28.10
CA SER A 148 30.30 -19.18 -26.92
C SER A 148 29.39 -19.39 -25.69
N SER A 149 29.98 -19.36 -24.49
CA SER A 149 29.22 -19.41 -23.24
C SER A 149 28.20 -18.26 -23.12
N GLN A 150 28.47 -17.12 -23.76
CA GLN A 150 27.57 -15.97 -23.79
C GLN A 150 26.33 -16.25 -24.65
N THR A 151 26.48 -16.97 -25.76
CA THR A 151 25.36 -17.40 -26.61
C THR A 151 24.41 -18.30 -25.83
N ILE A 152 24.94 -19.30 -25.12
CA ILE A 152 24.14 -20.24 -24.30
C ILE A 152 23.47 -19.51 -23.14
N ARG A 153 24.21 -18.65 -22.42
CA ARG A 153 23.63 -17.85 -21.33
C ARG A 153 22.50 -16.95 -21.81
N SER A 154 22.67 -16.28 -22.96
CA SER A 154 21.64 -15.41 -23.53
C SER A 154 20.38 -16.16 -23.93
N MET A 155 20.52 -17.40 -24.39
CA MET A 155 19.41 -18.26 -24.76
C MET A 155 18.56 -18.63 -23.54
N VAL A 156 19.20 -19.09 -22.46
CA VAL A 156 18.53 -19.43 -21.20
C VAL A 156 17.85 -18.21 -20.58
N LEU A 157 18.54 -17.06 -20.57
CA LEU A 157 17.96 -15.81 -20.08
C LEU A 157 16.75 -15.36 -20.89
N ARG A 158 16.80 -15.44 -22.23
CA ARG A 158 15.67 -15.08 -23.09
C ARG A 158 14.46 -15.99 -22.86
N GLU A 159 14.69 -17.29 -22.63
CA GLU A 159 13.61 -18.23 -22.31
C GLU A 159 12.96 -17.90 -20.96
N GLY A 160 13.78 -17.61 -19.93
CA GLY A 160 13.31 -17.12 -18.64
C GLY A 160 12.53 -15.81 -18.73
N LEU A 161 13.04 -14.83 -19.48
CA LEU A 161 12.35 -13.55 -19.70
C LEU A 161 11.04 -13.70 -20.46
N LYS A 162 10.93 -14.64 -21.40
CA LYS A 162 9.66 -14.90 -22.10
C LYS A 162 8.59 -15.41 -21.14
N ILE A 163 8.94 -16.36 -20.27
CA ILE A 163 8.03 -16.90 -19.26
C ILE A 163 7.64 -15.80 -18.27
N ALA A 164 8.62 -15.05 -17.76
CA ALA A 164 8.38 -13.93 -16.84
C ALA A 164 7.52 -12.84 -17.48
N GLY A 165 7.78 -12.48 -18.74
CA GLY A 165 7.01 -11.49 -19.49
C GLY A 165 5.56 -11.92 -19.73
N ALA A 166 5.33 -13.19 -20.10
CA ALA A 166 3.98 -13.74 -20.24
C ALA A 166 3.22 -13.73 -18.89
N GLY A 167 3.89 -14.15 -17.81
CA GLY A 167 3.33 -14.12 -16.46
C GLY A 167 3.02 -12.69 -15.99
N LEU A 168 3.92 -11.73 -16.24
CA LEU A 168 3.72 -10.32 -15.94
C LEU A 168 2.53 -9.73 -16.71
N GLY A 169 2.41 -10.04 -18.00
CA GLY A 169 1.29 -9.58 -18.82
C GLY A 169 -0.04 -10.11 -18.31
N ALA A 170 -0.14 -11.43 -18.12
CA ALA A 170 -1.34 -12.08 -17.61
C ALA A 170 -1.70 -11.59 -16.19
N GLY A 171 -0.70 -11.50 -15.31
CA GLY A 171 -0.86 -11.01 -13.93
C GLY A 171 -1.30 -9.54 -13.88
N SER A 172 -0.76 -8.69 -14.75
CA SER A 172 -1.15 -7.27 -14.82
C SER A 172 -2.60 -7.10 -15.26
N ILE A 173 -3.04 -7.87 -16.28
CA ILE A 173 -4.43 -7.86 -16.73
C ILE A 173 -5.37 -8.33 -15.61
N ALA A 174 -5.03 -9.44 -14.94
CA ALA A 174 -5.80 -9.97 -13.82
C ALA A 174 -5.87 -8.97 -12.65
N ALA A 175 -4.75 -8.33 -12.29
CA ALA A 175 -4.66 -7.35 -11.23
C ALA A 175 -5.52 -6.11 -11.54
N LEU A 176 -5.44 -5.57 -12.75
CA LEU A 176 -6.27 -4.43 -13.18
C LEU A 176 -7.76 -4.78 -13.17
N GLY A 177 -8.13 -5.98 -13.62
CA GLY A 177 -9.50 -6.49 -13.54
C GLY A 177 -10.01 -6.57 -12.10
N LEU A 178 -9.18 -7.10 -11.20
CA LEU A 178 -9.54 -7.22 -9.79
C LEU A 178 -9.66 -5.86 -9.09
N VAL A 179 -8.75 -4.93 -9.37
CA VAL A 179 -8.84 -3.54 -8.86
C VAL A 179 -10.12 -2.86 -9.34
N ARG A 180 -10.49 -3.04 -10.61
CA ARG A 180 -11.73 -2.50 -11.18
C ARG A 180 -12.96 -3.06 -10.46
N PHE A 181 -12.97 -4.37 -10.20
CA PHE A 181 -14.05 -5.07 -9.50
C PHE A 181 -14.15 -4.67 -8.02
N LEU A 182 -13.02 -4.52 -7.31
CA LEU A 182 -13.02 -4.08 -5.93
C LEU A 182 -13.49 -2.62 -5.80
N LYS A 183 -13.11 -1.77 -6.76
CA LYS A 183 -13.57 -0.38 -6.80
C LYS A 183 -15.09 -0.25 -6.99
N SER A 184 -15.76 -1.22 -7.62
CA SER A 184 -17.23 -1.19 -7.71
C SER A 184 -17.93 -1.64 -6.43
N GLN A 185 -17.23 -2.36 -5.54
CA GLN A 185 -17.81 -2.88 -4.30
C GLN A 185 -17.47 -2.03 -3.07
N LEU A 186 -16.33 -1.34 -3.05
CA LEU A 186 -15.84 -0.57 -1.91
C LEU A 186 -15.58 0.89 -2.27
N PHE A 187 -16.27 1.81 -1.59
CA PHE A 187 -15.96 3.24 -1.64
C PHE A 187 -14.57 3.51 -1.05
N GLY A 188 -13.72 4.24 -1.77
CA GLY A 188 -12.41 4.69 -1.28
C GLY A 188 -11.20 3.84 -1.69
N VAL A 189 -11.34 2.85 -2.60
CA VAL A 189 -10.17 2.20 -3.21
C VAL A 189 -9.51 3.18 -4.19
N GLY A 190 -8.35 3.71 -3.78
CA GLY A 190 -7.51 4.61 -4.58
C GLY A 190 -7.10 3.99 -5.92
N ALA A 191 -6.86 4.84 -6.91
CA ALA A 191 -6.48 4.43 -8.26
C ALA A 191 -5.24 3.53 -8.26
N ALA A 192 -5.19 2.58 -9.19
CA ALA A 192 -3.99 1.81 -9.48
C ALA A 192 -2.81 2.76 -9.73
N ASP A 193 -1.94 2.90 -8.74
CA ASP A 193 -0.78 3.79 -8.83
C ASP A 193 0.22 3.21 -9.85
N PRO A 194 0.47 3.91 -10.97
CA PRO A 194 1.39 3.43 -11.99
C PRO A 194 2.78 3.14 -11.41
N LEU A 195 3.25 3.94 -10.45
CA LEU A 195 4.58 3.79 -9.87
C LEU A 195 4.73 2.44 -9.16
N THR A 196 3.70 2.03 -8.41
CA THR A 196 3.64 0.74 -7.73
C THR A 196 3.61 -0.44 -8.72
N PHE A 197 2.84 -0.32 -9.81
CA PHE A 197 2.80 -1.36 -10.86
C PHE A 197 4.16 -1.52 -11.58
N PHE A 198 4.77 -0.40 -11.98
CA PHE A 198 6.09 -0.43 -12.62
C PHE A 198 7.17 -0.93 -11.66
N GLY A 199 7.13 -0.52 -10.38
CA GLY A 199 8.03 -1.00 -9.35
C GLY A 199 7.93 -2.51 -9.13
N ALA A 200 6.71 -3.03 -9.02
CA ALA A 200 6.47 -4.47 -8.88
C ALA A 200 6.92 -5.26 -10.12
N ALA A 201 6.65 -4.75 -11.33
CA ALA A 201 7.10 -5.37 -12.57
C ALA A 201 8.63 -5.41 -12.66
N ALA A 202 9.31 -4.31 -12.36
CA ALA A 202 10.77 -4.24 -12.34
C ALA A 202 11.37 -5.22 -11.31
N LEU A 203 10.79 -5.28 -10.11
CA LEU A 203 11.21 -6.22 -9.07
C LEU A 203 11.08 -7.68 -9.54
N LEU A 204 9.94 -8.05 -10.14
CA LEU A 204 9.71 -9.40 -10.64
C LEU A 204 10.67 -9.76 -11.79
N VAL A 205 11.03 -8.81 -12.66
CA VAL A 205 12.06 -9.02 -13.68
C VAL A 205 13.43 -9.29 -13.04
N ILE A 206 13.81 -8.53 -12.01
CA ILE A 206 15.06 -8.76 -11.26
C ILE A 206 15.06 -10.15 -10.62
N VAL A 207 13.94 -10.54 -9.99
CA VAL A 207 13.77 -11.86 -9.37
C VAL A 207 13.89 -12.98 -10.43
N ALA A 208 13.25 -12.81 -11.59
CA ALA A 208 13.34 -13.77 -12.69
C ALA A 208 14.78 -13.90 -13.22
N LEU A 209 15.49 -12.78 -13.40
CA LEU A 209 16.90 -12.78 -13.79
C LEU A 209 17.79 -13.48 -12.78
N ALA A 210 17.58 -13.22 -11.48
CA ALA A 210 18.32 -13.87 -10.40
C ALA A 210 18.06 -15.38 -10.38
N ALA A 211 16.80 -15.81 -10.52
CA ALA A 211 16.42 -17.22 -10.60
C ALA A 211 17.05 -17.92 -11.81
N CYS A 212 17.12 -17.25 -12.97
CA CYS A 212 17.70 -17.80 -14.19
C CYS A 212 19.24 -17.83 -14.19
N TYR A 213 19.90 -17.08 -13.30
CA TYR A 213 21.36 -16.97 -13.29
C TYR A 213 22.05 -18.32 -13.00
N ILE A 214 21.55 -19.07 -12.01
CA ILE A 214 22.16 -20.36 -11.62
C ILE A 214 22.00 -21.42 -12.73
N PRO A 215 20.79 -21.67 -13.29
CA PRO A 215 20.63 -22.61 -14.40
C PRO A 215 21.42 -22.21 -15.65
N ALA A 216 21.47 -20.90 -15.98
CA ALA A 216 22.25 -20.42 -17.11
C ALA A 216 23.75 -20.68 -16.93
N ARG A 217 24.28 -20.49 -15.71
CA ARG A 217 25.66 -20.83 -15.39
C ARG A 217 25.93 -22.33 -15.46
N ARG A 218 24.98 -23.16 -15.00
CA ARG A 218 25.07 -24.63 -15.14
C ARG A 218 25.10 -25.06 -16.61
N ALA A 219 24.26 -24.49 -17.47
CA ALA A 219 24.22 -24.78 -18.91
C ALA A 219 25.57 -24.51 -19.60
N THR A 220 26.30 -23.46 -19.19
CA THR A 220 27.62 -23.15 -19.77
C THR A 220 28.75 -24.08 -19.31
N ARG A 221 28.53 -24.89 -18.28
CA ARG A 221 29.52 -25.82 -17.70
C ARG A 221 29.27 -27.27 -18.10
N VAL A 222 28.32 -27.53 -18.99
CA VAL A 222 28.07 -28.87 -19.52
C VAL A 222 29.29 -29.29 -20.34
N ASP A 223 29.95 -30.36 -19.91
CA ASP A 223 31.10 -30.93 -20.61
C ASP A 223 30.60 -31.69 -21.86
N PRO A 224 31.03 -31.32 -23.08
CA PRO A 224 30.59 -31.98 -24.31
C PRO A 224 30.88 -33.48 -24.33
N MET A 225 31.94 -33.93 -23.63
CA MET A 225 32.28 -35.35 -23.55
C MET A 225 31.33 -36.15 -22.65
N VAL A 226 30.71 -35.51 -21.65
CA VAL A 226 29.70 -36.14 -20.79
C VAL A 226 28.32 -36.10 -21.47
N ALA A 227 28.01 -35.04 -22.22
CA ALA A 227 26.74 -34.90 -22.93
C ALA A 227 26.56 -35.91 -24.08
N LEU A 228 27.65 -36.39 -24.69
CA LEU A 228 27.64 -37.42 -25.75
C LEU A 228 27.73 -38.85 -25.23
N ARG A 229 27.97 -39.05 -23.93
CA ARG A 229 28.14 -40.38 -23.31
C ARG A 229 26.88 -40.88 -22.59
N HIS A 230 25.81 -40.09 -22.57
CA HIS A 230 24.49 -40.55 -22.14
C HIS A 230 23.80 -41.28 -23.31
N GLU A 231 24.02 -42.59 -23.38
CA GLU A 231 23.00 -43.56 -23.82
C GLU A 231 22.07 -43.90 -22.65
#